data_AF-A0A1E3ZPV1-F1
#
_entry.id   AF-A0A1E3ZPV1-F1
#
_cell.length_a   1.000
_cell.length_b   1.000
_cell.length_c   1.000
_cell.angle_alpha   90.00
_cell.angle_beta   90.00
_cell.angle_gamma   90.00
#
_symmetry.space_group_name_H-M   'P 1'
#
loop_
_entity.id
_entity.type
_entity.pdbx_description
1 polymer ?
#
loop_
_entity_poly.entity_id
_entity_poly.type
_entity_poly.pdbx_seq_one_letter_code
_entity_poly.pdbx_strand_id
1 'polypeptide(L)'
;MAHNPLPSSGKPGANPGDGANYGFAMALVTSLFFLWGLANSLNGTLIKHFQTALNLNRGQAGFVDSAFYIGYFLMAVPAGLFMAKSGFKKGILAGLILYALGGILFYPAAEMRSYGFFLFALFTIACGLAFLETAANPYVTILGDPAKAANRINFAQSFNGLSIIMGPLIGGLFIFSDKAYTNEDLAAMPFAEAEAIRIHEAQSVQTPYLIIAGAVILVALLFALTKMPEPAAESEAGETDGSEGIGALLKKSHLVLGVLAQFFYVGAQAALWGYFVDYKMLLSPDQDLGVAIGFGKLMAALTGGNPEMSPVQIASFHASFALIIFMIGRFVGTALMNKYRSQDLLAVYALACAVLLGVGMVTEGLTAVLSIMA
;
A
#
# COMPACT_ATOMS: atom_id res chain seq x y z
N MET A 1 -26.05 -32.14 -36.23
CA MET A 1 -25.24 -33.33 -35.88
C MET A 1 -23.79 -32.93 -36.11
N ALA A 2 -22.89 -32.83 -35.13
CA ALA A 2 -22.81 -33.41 -33.80
C ALA A 2 -22.49 -32.33 -32.75
N HIS A 3 -23.21 -32.36 -31.63
CA HIS A 3 -22.87 -31.65 -30.41
C HIS A 3 -21.64 -32.32 -29.80
N ASN A 4 -20.54 -31.60 -29.69
CA ASN A 4 -19.44 -32.01 -28.84
C ASN A 4 -19.83 -31.62 -27.40
N PRO A 5 -19.89 -32.56 -26.44
CA PRO A 5 -20.21 -32.22 -25.07
C PRO A 5 -19.08 -31.39 -24.47
N LEU A 6 -19.43 -30.30 -23.80
CA LEU A 6 -18.52 -29.53 -22.96
C LEU A 6 -17.83 -30.49 -21.97
N PRO A 7 -16.51 -30.39 -21.74
CA PRO A 7 -15.84 -31.18 -20.72
C PRO A 7 -16.55 -30.96 -19.39
N SER A 8 -16.93 -32.06 -18.74
CA SER A 8 -17.54 -32.03 -17.41
C SER A 8 -16.69 -31.17 -16.49
N SER A 9 -17.31 -30.18 -15.86
CA SER A 9 -16.74 -29.38 -14.78
C SER A 9 -16.32 -30.32 -13.64
N GLY A 10 -15.06 -30.77 -13.67
CA GLY A 10 -14.44 -31.44 -12.56
C GLY A 10 -14.51 -30.51 -11.37
N LYS A 11 -15.19 -30.94 -10.29
CA LYS A 11 -15.06 -30.28 -8.99
C LYS A 11 -13.56 -30.23 -8.66
N PRO A 12 -12.96 -29.06 -8.43
CA PRO A 12 -11.64 -29.02 -7.81
C PRO A 12 -11.81 -29.57 -6.40
N GLY A 13 -11.05 -30.62 -6.08
CA GLY A 13 -11.02 -31.26 -4.79
C GLY A 13 -10.53 -30.32 -3.71
N ALA A 14 -11.44 -29.53 -3.13
CA ALA A 14 -11.30 -29.10 -1.75
C ALA A 14 -12.07 -30.13 -0.93
N ASN A 15 -11.36 -31.14 -0.43
CA ASN A 15 -11.93 -32.05 0.55
C ASN A 15 -12.32 -31.19 1.77
N PRO A 16 -13.59 -31.13 2.22
CA PRO A 16 -14.00 -30.29 3.37
C PRO A 16 -13.46 -30.75 4.73
N GLY A 17 -12.42 -31.61 4.73
CA GLY A 17 -11.98 -32.40 5.88
C GLY A 17 -10.72 -31.94 6.58
N ASP A 18 -9.99 -30.93 6.10
CA ASP A 18 -8.88 -30.36 6.85
C ASP A 18 -9.40 -29.23 7.75
N GLY A 19 -9.20 -29.36 9.06
CA GLY A 19 -9.63 -28.41 10.09
C GLY A 19 -9.00 -27.01 10.03
N ALA A 20 -8.67 -26.52 8.83
CA ALA A 20 -8.25 -25.16 8.59
C ALA A 20 -9.45 -24.22 8.63
N ASN A 21 -9.43 -23.29 9.58
CA ASN A 21 -10.44 -22.23 9.67
C ASN A 21 -10.18 -21.19 8.56
N TYR A 22 -10.83 -21.36 7.41
CA TYR A 22 -10.75 -20.46 6.25
C TYR A 22 -11.06 -19.01 6.62
N GLY A 23 -11.97 -18.76 7.56
CA GLY A 23 -12.29 -17.42 8.04
C GLY A 23 -11.12 -16.78 8.77
N PHE A 24 -10.43 -17.55 9.62
CA PHE A 24 -9.23 -17.08 10.32
C PHE A 24 -8.06 -16.84 9.36
N ALA A 25 -7.82 -17.74 8.41
CA ALA A 25 -6.82 -17.54 7.37
C ALA A 25 -7.11 -16.26 6.55
N MET A 26 -8.37 -16.01 6.20
CA MET A 26 -8.77 -14.81 5.46
C MET A 26 -8.55 -13.54 6.28
N ALA A 27 -8.90 -13.55 7.57
CA ALA A 27 -8.65 -12.43 8.47
C ALA A 27 -7.16 -12.12 8.60
N LEU A 28 -6.34 -13.16 8.72
CA LEU A 28 -4.89 -13.04 8.86
C LEU A 28 -4.22 -12.51 7.59
N VAL A 29 -4.67 -12.93 6.40
CA VAL A 29 -4.16 -12.37 5.14
C VAL A 29 -4.68 -10.95 4.91
N THR A 30 -5.91 -10.65 5.33
CA THR A 30 -6.47 -9.30 5.28
C THR A 30 -5.68 -8.31 6.15
N SER A 31 -5.19 -8.74 7.32
CA SER A 31 -4.34 -7.89 8.15
C SER A 31 -3.00 -7.54 7.50
N LEU A 32 -2.49 -8.38 6.58
CA LEU A 32 -1.30 -8.04 5.78
C LEU A 32 -1.54 -6.82 4.90
N PHE A 33 -2.72 -6.70 4.26
CA PHE A 33 -3.06 -5.53 3.45
C PHE A 33 -3.14 -4.27 4.29
N PHE A 34 -3.62 -4.39 5.52
CA PHE A 34 -3.60 -3.31 6.49
C PHE A 34 -2.16 -2.90 6.88
N LEU A 35 -1.33 -3.86 7.30
CA LEU A 35 0.06 -3.60 7.71
C LEU A 35 0.91 -3.01 6.58
N TRP A 36 0.73 -3.50 5.36
CA TRP A 36 1.38 -2.98 4.16
C TRP A 36 0.95 -1.55 3.86
N GLY A 37 -0.37 -1.26 3.88
CA GLY A 37 -0.87 0.10 3.66
C GLY A 37 -0.37 1.09 4.71
N LEU A 38 -0.25 0.64 5.97
CA LEU A 38 0.29 1.43 7.05
C LEU A 38 1.77 1.75 6.81
N ALA A 39 2.56 0.74 6.39
CA ALA A 39 3.96 0.89 6.02
C ALA A 39 4.16 1.99 4.96
N ASN A 40 3.39 1.89 3.87
CA ASN A 40 3.48 2.80 2.74
C ASN A 40 3.12 4.24 3.14
N SER A 41 2.10 4.39 3.98
CA SER A 41 1.64 5.69 4.45
C SER A 41 2.65 6.37 5.38
N LEU A 42 3.28 5.60 6.25
CA LEU A 42 4.31 6.11 7.16
C LEU A 42 5.63 6.40 6.43
N ASN A 43 5.96 5.66 5.37
CA ASN A 43 7.18 5.86 4.58
C ASN A 43 7.29 7.31 4.05
N GLY A 44 6.22 7.85 3.47
CA GLY A 44 6.21 9.21 2.95
C GLY A 44 6.52 10.25 4.02
N THR A 45 6.04 10.05 5.25
CA THR A 45 6.31 11.01 6.33
C THR A 45 7.70 10.82 6.94
N LEU A 46 8.19 9.59 6.96
CA LEU A 46 9.53 9.24 7.42
C LEU A 46 10.60 10.02 6.65
N ILE A 47 10.49 10.08 5.33
CA ILE A 47 11.44 10.77 4.46
C ILE A 47 11.65 12.22 4.92
N LYS A 48 10.56 12.91 5.29
CA LYS A 48 10.62 14.30 5.76
C LYS A 48 11.37 14.43 7.10
N HIS A 49 11.10 13.56 8.06
CA HIS A 49 11.83 13.57 9.34
C HIS A 49 13.31 13.29 9.15
N PHE A 50 13.66 12.33 8.29
CA PHE A 50 15.06 11.99 8.04
C PHE A 50 15.81 13.05 7.23
N GLN A 51 15.12 13.78 6.34
CA GLN A 51 15.69 14.97 5.69
C GLN A 51 16.20 15.98 6.73
N THR A 52 15.43 16.21 7.79
CA THR A 52 15.82 17.11 8.89
C THR A 52 16.86 16.46 9.80
N ALA A 53 16.64 15.23 10.26
CA ALA A 53 17.51 14.54 11.22
C ALA A 53 18.93 14.31 10.68
N LEU A 54 19.08 14.01 9.39
CA LEU A 54 20.37 13.70 8.74
C LEU A 54 20.92 14.85 7.89
N ASN A 55 20.25 16.00 7.88
CA ASN A 55 20.61 17.14 7.03
C ASN A 55 20.72 16.78 5.54
N LEU A 56 19.77 16.00 5.02
CA LEU A 56 19.84 15.50 3.64
C LEU A 56 19.55 16.62 2.65
N ASN A 57 20.26 16.58 1.52
CA ASN A 57 19.91 17.39 0.37
C ASN A 57 18.72 16.78 -0.40
N ARG A 58 18.13 17.56 -1.30
CA ARG A 58 16.96 17.13 -2.11
C ARG A 58 17.23 15.86 -2.93
N GLY A 59 18.43 15.72 -3.50
CA GLY A 59 18.81 14.56 -4.28
C GLY A 59 18.90 13.27 -3.45
N GLN A 60 19.49 13.35 -2.26
CA GLN A 60 19.54 12.24 -1.31
C GLN A 60 18.13 11.82 -0.88
N ALA A 61 17.25 12.78 -0.59
CA ALA A 61 15.90 12.45 -0.20
C ALA A 61 15.05 11.85 -1.33
N GLY A 62 15.22 12.32 -2.57
CA GLY A 62 14.62 11.68 -3.74
C GLY A 62 15.14 10.25 -3.97
N PHE A 63 16.41 9.99 -3.65
CA PHE A 63 16.97 8.65 -3.72
C PHE A 63 16.41 7.71 -2.65
N VAL A 64 16.10 8.21 -1.44
CA VAL A 64 15.41 7.43 -0.41
C VAL A 64 14.07 6.91 -0.92
N ASP A 65 13.27 7.79 -1.51
CA ASP A 65 11.97 7.42 -2.09
C ASP A 65 12.15 6.39 -3.22
N SER A 66 13.12 6.63 -4.11
CA SER A 66 13.44 5.71 -5.20
C SER A 66 13.91 4.33 -4.71
N ALA A 67 14.69 4.27 -3.63
CA ALA A 67 15.23 3.02 -3.08
C ALA A 67 14.11 2.07 -2.62
N PHE A 68 13.02 2.61 -2.08
CA PHE A 68 11.84 1.84 -1.72
C PHE A 68 11.24 1.15 -2.96
N TYR A 69 10.99 1.90 -4.03
CA TYR A 69 10.45 1.34 -5.28
C TYR A 69 11.41 0.40 -6.02
N ILE A 70 12.73 0.64 -5.93
CA ILE A 70 13.75 -0.27 -6.44
C ILE A 70 13.65 -1.63 -5.73
N GLY A 71 13.45 -1.64 -4.41
CA GLY A 71 13.22 -2.87 -3.65
C GLY A 71 12.02 -3.67 -4.17
N TYR A 72 10.90 -2.99 -4.43
CA TYR A 72 9.72 -3.62 -5.05
C TYR A 72 10.02 -4.23 -6.40
N PHE A 73 10.64 -3.46 -7.30
CA PHE A 73 10.92 -3.89 -8.65
C PHE A 73 11.88 -5.09 -8.68
N LEU A 74 12.95 -5.04 -7.91
CA LEU A 74 13.96 -6.10 -7.89
C LEU A 74 13.47 -7.38 -7.20
N MET A 75 12.64 -7.26 -6.16
CA MET A 75 12.22 -8.42 -5.36
C MET A 75 10.92 -9.08 -5.81
N ALA A 76 10.10 -8.44 -6.64
CA ALA A 76 8.85 -9.04 -7.11
C ALA A 76 9.05 -10.40 -7.82
N VAL A 77 10.02 -10.50 -8.74
CA VAL A 77 10.31 -11.76 -9.46
C VAL A 77 10.96 -12.81 -8.54
N PRO A 78 12.02 -12.50 -7.76
CA PRO A 78 12.56 -13.42 -6.77
C PRO A 78 11.51 -13.93 -5.76
N ALA A 79 10.62 -13.07 -5.28
CA ALA A 79 9.53 -13.47 -4.39
C ALA A 79 8.57 -14.45 -5.09
N GLY A 80 8.18 -14.16 -6.33
CA GLY A 80 7.38 -15.05 -7.19
C GLY A 80 7.99 -16.45 -7.31
N LEU A 81 9.27 -16.51 -7.68
CA LEU A 81 10.02 -17.77 -7.83
C LEU A 81 10.17 -18.51 -6.50
N PHE A 82 10.37 -17.79 -5.41
CA PHE A 82 10.47 -18.39 -4.07
C PHE A 82 9.16 -19.07 -3.68
N MET A 83 8.02 -18.42 -3.92
CA MET A 83 6.69 -18.99 -3.61
C MET A 83 6.33 -20.17 -4.50
N ALA A 84 6.69 -20.12 -5.78
CA ALA A 84 6.49 -21.23 -6.70
C ALA A 84 7.19 -22.51 -6.20
N LYS A 85 8.33 -22.38 -5.52
CA LYS A 85 9.09 -23.50 -4.95
C LYS A 85 8.68 -23.87 -3.52
N SER A 86 8.32 -22.88 -2.71
CA SER A 86 8.25 -23.01 -1.25
C SER A 86 6.84 -22.92 -0.67
N GLY A 87 5.85 -22.55 -1.47
CA GLY A 87 4.47 -22.29 -1.05
C GLY A 87 4.25 -20.85 -0.59
N PHE A 88 2.98 -20.43 -0.57
CA PHE A 88 2.57 -19.07 -0.20
C PHE A 88 2.86 -18.76 1.27
N LYS A 89 2.66 -19.72 2.19
CA LYS A 89 2.87 -19.48 3.62
C LYS A 89 4.32 -19.10 3.90
N LYS A 90 5.28 -19.81 3.29
CA LYS A 90 6.71 -19.51 3.46
C LYS A 90 7.08 -18.17 2.83
N GLY A 91 6.47 -17.81 1.69
CA GLY A 91 6.63 -16.48 1.08
C GLY A 91 6.17 -15.36 2.00
N ILE A 92 4.97 -15.48 2.58
CA ILE A 92 4.42 -14.51 3.55
C ILE A 92 5.34 -14.39 4.77
N LEU A 93 5.78 -15.51 5.34
CA LEU A 93 6.67 -15.49 6.51
C LEU A 93 8.02 -14.83 6.19
N ALA A 94 8.62 -15.11 5.03
CA ALA A 94 9.84 -14.44 4.60
C ALA A 94 9.64 -12.92 4.47
N GLY A 95 8.52 -12.48 3.89
CA GLY A 95 8.16 -11.07 3.80
C GLY A 95 7.98 -10.40 5.16
N LEU A 96 7.27 -11.04 6.09
CA LEU A 96 7.06 -10.53 7.44
C LEU A 96 8.37 -10.43 8.23
N ILE A 97 9.27 -11.41 8.09
CA ILE A 97 10.59 -11.40 8.74
C ILE A 97 11.43 -10.24 8.20
N LEU A 98 11.50 -10.07 6.88
CA LEU A 98 12.24 -8.96 6.27
C LEU A 98 11.66 -7.61 6.68
N TYR A 99 10.34 -7.48 6.72
CA TYR A 99 9.68 -6.25 7.16
C TYR A 99 9.99 -5.96 8.65
N ALA A 100 9.84 -6.94 9.55
CA ALA A 100 10.19 -6.77 10.96
C ALA A 100 11.67 -6.43 11.15
N LEU A 101 12.57 -7.11 10.44
CA LEU A 101 14.01 -6.84 10.48
C LEU A 101 14.30 -5.41 10.03
N GLY A 102 13.75 -4.99 8.90
CA GLY A 102 13.90 -3.62 8.41
C GLY A 102 13.41 -2.61 9.44
N GLY A 103 12.25 -2.85 10.06
CA GLY A 103 11.69 -2.02 11.15
C GLY A 103 12.63 -1.91 12.36
N ILE A 104 13.21 -3.03 12.82
CA ILE A 104 14.18 -3.06 13.91
C ILE A 104 15.45 -2.29 13.54
N LEU A 105 15.92 -2.40 12.29
CA LEU A 105 17.12 -1.72 11.80
C LEU A 105 17.00 -0.18 11.80
N PHE A 106 15.79 0.40 11.85
CA PHE A 106 15.64 1.86 12.03
C PHE A 106 16.16 2.34 13.38
N TYR A 107 16.08 1.52 14.43
CA TYR A 107 16.56 1.90 15.75
C TYR A 107 18.08 2.23 15.74
N PRO A 108 18.98 1.31 15.34
CA PRO A 108 20.40 1.62 15.26
C PRO A 108 20.72 2.61 14.14
N ALA A 109 19.95 2.64 13.04
CA ALA A 109 20.14 3.64 11.99
C ALA A 109 19.90 5.08 12.49
N ALA A 110 18.90 5.26 13.36
CA ALA A 110 18.60 6.52 14.03
C ALA A 110 19.68 6.89 15.07
N GLU A 111 20.14 5.94 15.91
CA GLU A 111 21.21 6.23 16.88
C GLU A 111 22.52 6.63 16.18
N MET A 112 22.89 5.91 15.12
CA MET A 112 24.11 6.19 14.36
C MET A 112 23.97 7.39 13.43
N ARG A 113 22.74 7.89 13.22
CA ARG A 113 22.41 8.95 12.24
C ARG A 113 23.10 8.73 10.88
N SER A 114 23.03 7.50 10.39
CA SER A 114 23.72 7.09 9.16
C SER A 114 22.74 6.96 8.00
N TYR A 115 22.91 7.82 7.00
CA TYR A 115 22.12 7.80 5.76
C TYR A 115 22.16 6.43 5.06
N GLY A 116 23.35 5.82 4.94
CA GLY A 116 23.50 4.52 4.30
C GLY A 116 22.81 3.40 5.07
N PHE A 117 22.85 3.43 6.40
CA PHE A 117 22.20 2.41 7.22
C PHE A 117 20.68 2.55 7.17
N PHE A 118 20.17 3.78 7.16
CA PHE A 118 18.77 4.08 6.97
C PHE A 118 18.25 3.58 5.61
N LEU A 119 18.98 3.85 4.52
CA LEU A 119 18.65 3.32 3.21
C LEU A 119 18.60 1.79 3.19
N PHE A 120 19.56 1.14 3.85
CA PHE A 120 19.58 -0.32 3.96
C PHE A 120 18.37 -0.86 4.74
N ALA A 121 18.01 -0.22 5.86
CA ALA A 121 16.82 -0.57 6.64
C ALA A 121 15.53 -0.41 5.81
N LEU A 122 15.41 0.71 5.10
CA LEU A 122 14.27 1.01 4.23
C LEU A 122 14.16 0.03 3.06
N PHE A 123 15.29 -0.26 2.40
CA PHE A 123 15.36 -1.25 1.32
C PHE A 123 14.95 -2.64 1.83
N THR A 124 15.36 -3.01 3.05
CA THR A 124 14.98 -4.28 3.68
C THR A 124 13.46 -4.36 3.92
N ILE A 125 12.84 -3.27 4.38
CA ILE A 125 11.37 -3.18 4.46
C ILE A 125 10.74 -3.36 3.08
N ALA A 126 11.23 -2.63 2.06
CA ALA A 126 10.69 -2.71 0.71
C ALA A 126 10.75 -4.13 0.14
N CYS A 127 11.87 -4.85 0.35
CA CYS A 127 11.99 -6.26 0.03
C CYS A 127 10.93 -7.12 0.73
N GLY A 128 10.71 -6.89 2.03
CA GLY A 128 9.68 -7.59 2.79
C GLY A 128 8.27 -7.34 2.25
N LEU A 129 7.93 -6.08 1.96
CA LEU A 129 6.64 -5.72 1.38
C LEU A 129 6.44 -6.31 -0.01
N ALA A 130 7.49 -6.34 -0.85
CA ALA A 130 7.43 -6.98 -2.17
C ALA A 130 7.06 -8.47 -2.06
N PHE A 131 7.62 -9.19 -1.09
CA PHE A 131 7.24 -10.56 -0.79
C PHE A 131 5.77 -10.67 -0.36
N LEU A 132 5.33 -9.79 0.55
CA LEU A 132 3.95 -9.80 1.05
C LEU A 132 2.94 -9.52 -0.07
N GLU A 133 3.18 -8.53 -0.92
CA GLU A 133 2.28 -8.21 -2.03
C GLU A 133 2.22 -9.34 -3.06
N THR A 134 3.39 -9.87 -3.45
CA THR A 134 3.46 -10.94 -4.44
C THR A 134 2.80 -12.22 -3.92
N ALA A 135 2.78 -12.44 -2.60
CA ALA A 135 2.13 -13.58 -1.96
C ALA A 135 0.65 -13.38 -1.67
N ALA A 136 0.29 -12.30 -0.99
CA ALA A 136 -1.03 -12.11 -0.41
C ALA A 136 -2.11 -11.95 -1.49
N ASN A 137 -1.81 -11.21 -2.57
CA ASN A 137 -2.77 -10.99 -3.67
C ASN A 137 -3.27 -12.31 -4.28
N PRO A 138 -2.40 -13.20 -4.82
CA PRO A 138 -2.83 -14.50 -5.33
C PRO A 138 -3.32 -15.43 -4.21
N TYR A 139 -2.77 -15.36 -3.01
CA TYR A 139 -3.20 -16.23 -1.92
C TYR A 139 -4.65 -15.97 -1.48
N VAL A 140 -5.11 -14.71 -1.44
CA VAL A 140 -6.51 -14.38 -1.16
C VAL A 140 -7.46 -14.88 -2.24
N THR A 141 -7.04 -14.83 -3.52
CA THR A 141 -7.92 -15.23 -4.63
C THR A 141 -8.14 -16.74 -4.66
N ILE A 142 -7.19 -17.54 -4.16
CA ILE A 142 -7.32 -19.00 -4.05
C ILE A 142 -7.92 -19.47 -2.72
N LEU A 143 -8.02 -18.60 -1.71
CA LEU A 143 -8.55 -18.95 -0.39
C LEU A 143 -10.09 -19.02 -0.41
N GLY A 144 -10.63 -20.15 -0.88
CA GLY A 144 -12.08 -20.44 -0.93
C GLY A 144 -12.62 -20.53 -2.36
N ASP A 145 -13.91 -20.27 -2.54
CA ASP A 145 -14.61 -20.44 -3.81
C ASP A 145 -14.02 -19.57 -4.95
N PRO A 146 -13.51 -20.13 -6.06
CA PRO A 146 -12.98 -19.38 -7.20
C PRO A 146 -13.93 -18.32 -7.77
N ALA A 147 -15.26 -18.56 -7.73
CA ALA A 147 -16.24 -17.60 -8.23
C ALA A 147 -16.25 -16.27 -7.44
N LYS A 148 -15.79 -16.30 -6.18
CA LYS A 148 -15.73 -15.13 -5.30
C LYS A 148 -14.30 -14.60 -5.11
N ALA A 149 -13.35 -15.03 -5.94
CA ALA A 149 -11.95 -14.59 -5.87
C ALA A 149 -11.80 -13.07 -5.94
N ALA A 150 -12.48 -12.43 -6.91
CA ALA A 150 -12.48 -10.99 -7.08
C ALA A 150 -13.06 -10.25 -5.85
N ASN A 151 -14.10 -10.79 -5.23
CA ASN A 151 -14.74 -10.18 -4.05
C ASN A 151 -13.81 -10.26 -2.83
N ARG A 152 -13.14 -11.41 -2.64
CA ARG A 152 -12.19 -11.59 -1.53
C ARG A 152 -11.01 -10.64 -1.63
N ILE A 153 -10.38 -10.55 -2.80
CA ILE A 153 -9.23 -9.66 -2.97
C ILE A 153 -9.64 -8.19 -2.82
N ASN A 154 -10.80 -7.77 -3.36
CA ASN A 154 -11.30 -6.41 -3.18
C ASN A 154 -11.65 -6.10 -1.72
N PHE A 155 -12.27 -7.06 -1.01
CA PHE A 155 -12.55 -6.93 0.42
C PHE A 155 -11.26 -6.77 1.23
N ALA A 156 -10.29 -7.67 1.05
CA ALA A 156 -9.02 -7.63 1.79
C ALA A 156 -8.26 -6.32 1.51
N GLN A 157 -8.22 -5.91 0.25
CA GLN A 157 -7.60 -4.67 -0.18
C GLN A 157 -8.34 -3.40 0.29
N SER A 158 -9.61 -3.48 0.70
CA SER A 158 -10.32 -2.33 1.28
C SER A 158 -9.69 -1.91 2.63
N PHE A 159 -9.07 -2.84 3.36
CA PHE A 159 -8.32 -2.55 4.58
C PHE A 159 -7.01 -1.81 4.32
N ASN A 160 -6.43 -1.93 3.12
CA ASN A 160 -5.31 -1.09 2.72
C ASN A 160 -5.73 0.39 2.65
N GLY A 161 -6.92 0.67 2.11
CA GLY A 161 -7.50 2.03 2.11
C GLY A 161 -7.71 2.59 3.51
N LEU A 162 -8.15 1.74 4.46
CA LEU A 162 -8.27 2.13 5.87
C LEU A 162 -6.92 2.52 6.48
N SER A 163 -5.85 1.77 6.19
CA SER A 163 -4.52 2.09 6.69
C SER A 163 -3.98 3.41 6.19
N ILE A 164 -4.35 3.81 4.97
CA ILE A 164 -3.90 5.09 4.39
C ILE A 164 -4.45 6.28 5.18
N ILE A 165 -5.63 6.15 5.79
CA ILE A 165 -6.22 7.16 6.67
C ILE A 165 -5.61 7.08 8.07
N MET A 166 -5.44 5.85 8.58
CA MET A 166 -4.90 5.61 9.93
C MET A 166 -3.41 5.94 10.04
N GLY A 167 -2.64 5.83 8.97
CA GLY A 167 -1.19 6.07 8.96
C GLY A 167 -0.82 7.48 9.39
N PRO A 168 -1.34 8.53 8.73
CA PRO A 168 -1.12 9.91 9.16
C PRO A 168 -1.65 10.21 10.56
N LEU A 169 -2.75 9.58 11.01
CA LEU A 169 -3.25 9.72 12.39
C LEU A 169 -2.26 9.15 13.41
N ILE A 170 -1.82 7.91 13.19
CA ILE A 170 -0.84 7.25 14.05
C ILE A 170 0.49 8.02 14.02
N GLY A 171 0.89 8.50 12.84
CA GLY A 171 2.05 9.37 12.68
C GLY A 171 1.93 10.67 13.45
N GLY A 172 0.81 11.38 13.33
CA GLY A 172 0.56 12.64 14.04
C GLY A 172 0.51 12.49 15.55
N LEU A 173 0.03 11.36 16.06
CA LEU A 173 -0.10 11.12 17.50
C LEU A 173 1.19 10.60 18.16
N PHE A 174 2.02 9.85 17.43
CA PHE A 174 3.13 9.09 18.02
C PHE A 174 4.50 9.34 17.39
N ILE A 175 4.58 9.91 16.19
CA ILE A 175 5.83 10.10 15.42
C ILE A 175 6.16 11.59 15.26
N PHE A 176 5.16 12.43 14.96
CA PHE A 176 5.42 13.80 14.51
C PHE A 176 5.65 14.74 15.68
N SER A 177 6.75 15.50 15.63
CA SER A 177 7.04 16.60 16.55
C SER A 177 6.01 17.72 16.41
N ASP A 178 5.71 18.40 17.52
CA ASP A 178 4.80 19.57 17.58
C ASP A 178 5.23 20.72 16.64
N LYS A 179 6.52 20.77 16.27
CA LYS A 179 7.08 21.77 15.36
C LYS A 179 7.96 21.12 14.29
N ALA A 180 7.59 21.33 13.03
CA ALA A 180 8.40 20.92 11.88
C ALA A 180 9.51 21.95 11.62
N TYR A 181 10.75 21.47 11.55
CA TYR A 181 11.92 22.28 11.20
C TYR A 181 12.42 21.93 9.81
N THR A 182 12.76 22.95 9.02
CA THR A 182 13.50 22.78 7.77
C THR A 182 15.00 22.88 8.01
N ASN A 183 15.81 22.38 7.06
CA ASN A 183 17.27 22.54 7.13
C ASN A 183 17.69 24.02 7.10
N GLU A 184 16.89 24.89 6.50
CA GLU A 184 17.10 26.35 6.47
C GLU A 184 16.83 26.97 7.85
N ASP A 185 15.76 26.55 8.52
CA ASP A 185 15.46 26.98 9.90
C ASP A 185 16.59 26.58 10.86
N LEU A 186 17.05 25.33 10.76
CA LEU A 186 18.12 24.80 11.60
C LEU A 186 19.47 25.46 11.30
N ALA A 187 19.72 25.89 10.07
CA ALA A 187 20.94 26.60 9.69
C ALA A 187 20.98 28.03 10.26
N ALA A 188 19.83 28.63 10.53
CA ALA A 188 19.72 29.95 11.16
C ALA A 188 19.85 29.91 12.69
N MET A 189 19.81 28.72 13.30
CA MET A 189 19.91 28.50 14.75
C MET A 189 21.36 28.29 15.21
N PRO A 190 21.65 28.51 16.51
CA PRO A 190 22.91 28.09 17.10
C PRO A 190 23.14 26.58 16.89
N PHE A 191 24.38 26.20 16.56
CA PHE A 191 24.74 24.81 16.24
C PHE A 191 24.28 23.80 17.30
N ALA A 192 24.43 24.13 18.58
CA ALA A 192 24.05 23.24 19.69
C ALA A 192 22.53 22.99 19.75
N GLU A 193 21.72 24.00 19.45
CA GLU A 193 20.26 23.89 19.42
C GLU A 193 19.80 23.11 18.19
N ALA A 194 20.37 23.42 17.02
CA ALA A 194 20.08 22.69 15.79
C ALA A 194 20.45 21.20 15.90
N GLU A 195 21.58 20.87 16.52
CA GLU A 195 22.00 19.49 16.72
C GLU A 195 21.10 18.74 17.72
N ALA A 196 20.68 19.40 18.80
CA ALA A 196 19.71 18.81 19.74
C ALA A 196 18.38 18.47 19.05
N ILE A 197 17.89 19.36 18.17
CA ILE A 197 16.70 19.10 17.36
C ILE A 197 16.92 17.92 16.42
N ARG A 198 18.05 17.87 15.69
CA ARG A 198 18.35 16.75 14.78
C ARG A 198 18.41 15.40 15.50
N ILE A 199 18.99 15.37 16.70
CA ILE A 199 19.03 14.16 17.53
C ILE A 199 17.62 13.75 17.97
N HIS A 200 16.82 14.70 18.46
CA HIS A 200 15.44 14.45 18.84
C HIS A 200 14.60 13.92 17.67
N GLU A 201 14.72 14.55 16.50
CA GLU A 201 14.04 14.13 15.26
C GLU A 201 14.44 12.70 14.86
N ALA A 202 15.73 12.34 14.94
CA ALA A 202 16.18 10.98 14.69
C ALA A 202 15.59 9.97 15.69
N GLN A 203 15.54 10.33 16.97
CA GLN A 203 15.06 9.45 18.05
C GLN A 203 13.54 9.29 18.04
N SER A 204 12.79 10.30 17.58
CA SER A 204 11.33 10.29 17.54
C SER A 204 10.74 9.10 16.77
N VAL A 205 11.47 8.59 15.76
CA VAL A 205 11.01 7.46 14.93
C VAL A 205 11.30 6.10 15.54
N GLN A 206 12.15 6.01 16.57
CA GLN A 206 12.63 4.74 17.12
C GLN A 206 11.49 3.92 17.75
N THR A 207 10.78 4.51 18.71
CA THR A 207 9.69 3.82 19.42
C THR A 207 8.56 3.40 18.47
N PRO A 208 8.07 4.27 17.57
CA PRO A 208 7.01 3.89 16.64
C PRO A 208 7.40 2.73 15.72
N TYR A 209 8.64 2.70 15.21
CA TYR A 209 9.09 1.60 14.35
C TYR A 209 9.31 0.29 15.11
N LEU A 210 9.73 0.34 16.39
CA LEU A 210 9.77 -0.85 17.24
C LEU A 210 8.36 -1.39 17.53
N ILE A 211 7.37 -0.52 17.73
CA ILE A 211 5.97 -0.94 17.89
C ILE A 211 5.46 -1.60 16.60
N ILE A 212 5.73 -1.01 15.44
CA ILE A 212 5.36 -1.59 14.14
C ILE A 212 6.05 -2.94 13.94
N ALA A 213 7.36 -3.03 14.19
CA ALA A 213 8.10 -4.28 14.08
C ALA A 213 7.54 -5.34 15.03
N GLY A 214 7.19 -4.98 16.26
CA GLY A 214 6.53 -5.87 17.22
C GLY A 214 5.17 -6.38 16.72
N ALA A 215 4.35 -5.50 16.14
CA ALA A 215 3.07 -5.88 15.53
C ALA A 215 3.26 -6.82 14.32
N VAL A 216 4.25 -6.56 13.47
CA VAL A 216 4.60 -7.42 12.32
C VAL A 216 5.10 -8.78 12.80
N ILE A 217 5.93 -8.85 13.85
CA ILE A 217 6.38 -10.10 14.48
C ILE A 217 5.20 -10.88 15.04
N LEU A 218 4.26 -10.21 15.73
CA LEU A 218 3.05 -10.86 16.22
C LEU A 218 2.26 -11.50 15.08
N VAL A 219 2.06 -10.78 13.97
CA VAL A 219 1.40 -11.34 12.79
C VAL A 219 2.20 -12.50 12.18
N ALA A 220 3.54 -12.41 12.15
CA ALA A 220 4.41 -13.51 11.70
C ALA A 220 4.25 -14.76 12.56
N LEU A 221 4.20 -14.61 13.88
CA LEU A 221 3.95 -15.70 14.81
C LEU A 221 2.57 -16.32 14.58
N LEU A 222 1.53 -15.50 14.40
CA LEU A 222 0.19 -15.99 14.07
C LEU A 222 0.19 -16.80 12.77
N PHE A 223 0.87 -16.33 11.72
CA PHE A 223 1.03 -17.09 10.46
C PHE A 223 1.81 -18.39 10.66
N ALA A 224 2.88 -18.36 11.46
CA ALA A 224 3.71 -19.53 11.72
C ALA A 224 2.89 -20.63 12.41
N LEU A 225 2.10 -20.26 13.43
CA LEU A 225 1.27 -21.15 14.23
C LEU A 225 0.01 -21.63 13.49
N THR A 226 -0.49 -20.86 12.52
CA THR A 226 -1.70 -21.19 11.78
C THR A 226 -1.40 -22.17 10.65
N LYS A 227 -2.17 -23.26 10.56
CA LYS A 227 -2.17 -24.12 9.37
C LYS A 227 -2.93 -23.40 8.25
N MET A 228 -2.19 -22.92 7.27
CA MET A 228 -2.73 -22.18 6.12
C MET A 228 -3.09 -23.19 5.03
N PRO A 229 -4.31 -23.14 4.44
CA PRO A 229 -4.63 -23.91 3.25
C PRO A 229 -3.69 -23.49 2.13
N GLU A 230 -2.82 -24.38 1.68
CA GLU A 230 -2.05 -24.15 0.47
C GLU A 230 -2.80 -24.79 -0.70
N PRO A 231 -2.81 -24.16 -1.88
CA PRO A 231 -3.28 -24.85 -3.07
C PRO A 231 -2.47 -26.15 -3.18
N ALA A 232 -3.13 -27.27 -3.47
CA ALA A 232 -2.43 -28.51 -3.74
C ALA A 232 -1.35 -28.17 -4.77
N ALA A 233 -0.09 -28.29 -4.38
CA ALA A 233 0.99 -28.28 -5.35
C ALA A 233 0.57 -29.30 -6.40
N GLU A 234 0.56 -28.92 -7.67
CA GLU A 234 0.38 -29.88 -8.76
C GLU A 234 1.46 -30.94 -8.58
N SER A 235 1.09 -32.02 -7.92
CA SER A 235 1.89 -33.15 -7.54
C SER A 235 0.92 -34.29 -7.71
N GLU A 236 1.15 -35.05 -8.77
CA GLU A 236 0.42 -36.23 -9.22
C GLU A 236 -0.63 -36.05 -10.33
N ALA A 237 -0.26 -35.36 -11.41
CA ALA A 237 -0.82 -35.65 -12.74
C ALA A 237 0.18 -35.36 -13.85
N GLY A 238 1.01 -36.37 -14.18
CA GLY A 238 1.67 -36.49 -15.48
C GLY A 238 2.91 -35.62 -15.70
N GLU A 239 3.96 -36.25 -16.23
CA GLU A 239 5.07 -35.56 -16.88
C GLU A 239 4.55 -34.69 -18.04
N THR A 240 4.30 -33.40 -17.77
CA THR A 240 4.32 -32.36 -18.78
C THR A 240 5.39 -31.36 -18.39
N ASP A 241 6.56 -31.60 -18.97
CA ASP A 241 7.58 -30.64 -19.39
C ASP A 241 7.51 -29.24 -18.74
N GLY A 242 8.36 -29.01 -17.73
CA GLY A 242 8.87 -27.70 -17.32
C GLY A 242 7.85 -26.68 -16.82
N SER A 243 8.06 -26.15 -15.61
CA SER A 243 7.48 -24.86 -15.21
C SER A 243 7.59 -23.87 -16.38
N GLU A 244 6.46 -23.44 -16.94
CA GLU A 244 6.44 -22.50 -18.08
C GLU A 244 7.37 -21.33 -17.73
N GLY A 245 8.49 -21.21 -18.45
CA GLY A 245 9.45 -20.14 -18.20
C GLY A 245 8.79 -18.77 -18.36
N ILE A 246 9.37 -17.73 -17.75
CA ILE A 246 8.84 -16.36 -17.83
C ILE A 246 8.52 -15.94 -19.28
N GLY A 247 9.33 -16.38 -20.25
CA GLY A 247 9.10 -16.13 -21.67
C GLY A 247 7.82 -16.76 -22.24
N ALA A 248 7.35 -17.91 -21.71
CA ALA A 248 6.07 -18.52 -22.11
C ALA A 248 4.88 -17.76 -21.50
N LEU A 249 5.01 -17.28 -20.26
CA LEU A 249 3.99 -16.44 -19.62
C LEU A 249 3.77 -15.13 -20.38
N LEU A 250 4.85 -14.49 -20.84
CA LEU A 250 4.78 -13.26 -21.66
C LEU A 250 4.12 -13.46 -23.03
N LYS A 251 3.90 -14.69 -23.50
CA LYS A 251 3.10 -14.95 -24.72
C LYS A 251 1.60 -14.95 -24.45
N LYS A 252 1.17 -15.05 -23.20
CA LYS A 252 -0.26 -15.08 -22.86
C LYS A 252 -0.83 -13.66 -22.91
N SER A 253 -1.56 -13.34 -23.99
CA SER A 253 -2.09 -11.99 -24.26
C SER A 253 -2.84 -11.37 -23.07
N HIS A 254 -3.72 -12.12 -22.41
CA HIS A 254 -4.45 -11.64 -21.23
C HIS A 254 -3.56 -11.21 -20.04
N LEU A 255 -2.40 -11.85 -19.85
CA LEU A 255 -1.45 -11.54 -18.78
C LEU A 255 -0.72 -10.24 -19.13
N VAL A 256 -0.23 -10.13 -20.37
CA VAL A 256 0.44 -8.91 -20.85
C VAL A 256 -0.50 -7.72 -20.78
N LEU A 257 -1.76 -7.88 -21.19
CA LEU A 257 -2.79 -6.83 -21.06
C LEU A 257 -3.05 -6.48 -19.59
N GLY A 258 -3.07 -7.46 -18.68
CA GLY A 258 -3.18 -7.22 -17.24
C GLY A 258 -1.99 -6.46 -16.67
N VAL A 259 -0.76 -6.78 -17.07
CA VAL A 259 0.47 -6.06 -16.69
C VAL A 259 0.42 -4.62 -17.17
N LEU A 260 0.04 -4.39 -18.44
CA LEU A 260 -0.10 -3.04 -18.99
C LEU A 260 -1.19 -2.25 -18.28
N ALA A 261 -2.36 -2.87 -18.04
CA ALA A 261 -3.45 -2.24 -17.30
C ALA A 261 -3.00 -1.83 -15.90
N GLN A 262 -2.25 -2.68 -15.18
CA GLN A 262 -1.75 -2.36 -13.85
C GLN A 262 -0.68 -1.26 -13.88
N PHE A 263 0.20 -1.25 -14.90
CA PHE A 263 1.18 -0.19 -15.08
C PHE A 263 0.50 1.18 -15.26
N PHE A 264 -0.50 1.27 -16.15
CA PHE A 264 -1.25 2.52 -16.35
C PHE A 264 -2.10 2.88 -15.13
N TYR A 265 -2.69 1.90 -14.45
CA TYR A 265 -3.46 2.12 -13.22
C TYR A 265 -2.59 2.73 -12.12
N VAL A 266 -1.44 2.12 -11.81
CA VAL A 266 -0.52 2.63 -10.77
C VAL A 266 0.07 3.99 -11.19
N GLY A 267 0.41 4.17 -12.47
CA GLY A 267 0.90 5.44 -12.99
C GLY A 267 -0.12 6.56 -12.86
N ALA A 268 -1.38 6.32 -13.23
CA ALA A 268 -2.48 7.28 -13.08
C ALA A 268 -2.73 7.59 -11.59
N GLN A 269 -2.75 6.56 -10.74
CA GLN A 269 -2.94 6.72 -9.29
C GLN A 269 -1.84 7.59 -8.67
N ALA A 270 -0.56 7.31 -8.97
CA ALA A 270 0.57 8.07 -8.44
C ALA A 270 0.56 9.52 -8.95
N ALA A 271 0.24 9.74 -10.23
CA ALA A 271 0.13 11.08 -10.80
C ALA A 271 -1.00 11.89 -10.15
N LEU A 272 -2.20 11.29 -10.02
CA LEU A 272 -3.34 11.95 -9.40
C LEU A 272 -3.03 12.32 -7.94
N TRP A 273 -2.47 11.41 -7.15
CA TRP A 273 -2.14 11.68 -5.75
C TRP A 273 -1.01 12.71 -5.61
N GLY A 274 0.04 12.60 -6.43
CA GLY A 274 1.20 13.48 -6.36
C GLY A 274 0.88 14.93 -6.72
N TYR A 275 0.01 15.16 -7.71
CA TYR A 275 -0.31 16.49 -8.21
C TYR A 275 -1.64 17.05 -7.70
N PHE A 276 -2.38 16.31 -6.87
CA PHE A 276 -3.71 16.75 -6.41
C PHE A 276 -3.69 18.13 -5.75
N VAL A 277 -2.74 18.36 -4.84
CA VAL A 277 -2.63 19.61 -4.09
C VAL A 277 -2.36 20.78 -5.04
N ASP A 278 -1.39 20.62 -5.94
CA ASP A 278 -1.05 21.65 -6.94
C ASP A 278 -2.23 21.92 -7.87
N TYR A 279 -2.93 20.87 -8.31
CA TYR A 279 -4.12 20.96 -9.15
C TYR A 279 -5.26 21.73 -8.47
N LYS A 280 -5.55 21.45 -7.18
CA LYS A 280 -6.53 22.21 -6.38
C LYS A 280 -6.10 23.67 -6.26
N MET A 281 -4.84 23.92 -5.92
CA MET A 281 -4.32 25.27 -5.75
C MET A 281 -4.39 26.09 -7.05
N LEU A 282 -4.20 25.43 -8.20
CA LEU A 282 -4.25 26.08 -9.51
C LEU A 282 -5.68 26.41 -9.96
N LEU A 283 -6.61 25.45 -9.83
CA LEU A 283 -7.94 25.57 -10.44
C LEU A 283 -9.05 25.94 -9.46
N SER A 284 -8.84 25.77 -8.16
CA SER A 284 -9.84 25.99 -7.11
C SER A 284 -9.20 26.50 -5.81
N PRO A 285 -8.45 27.62 -5.83
CA PRO A 285 -7.76 28.13 -4.65
C PRO A 285 -8.72 28.47 -3.50
N ASP A 286 -9.84 29.13 -3.83
CA ASP A 286 -10.78 29.71 -2.86
C ASP A 286 -12.08 28.92 -2.67
N GLN A 287 -12.31 27.87 -3.49
CA GLN A 287 -13.50 27.02 -3.37
C GLN A 287 -13.12 25.69 -2.74
N ASP A 288 -13.84 25.36 -1.68
CA ASP A 288 -13.57 24.18 -0.85
C ASP A 288 -14.84 23.35 -0.62
N LEU A 289 -14.66 22.04 -0.53
CA LEU A 289 -15.68 21.10 -0.09
C LEU A 289 -15.82 21.18 1.44
N GLY A 290 -16.96 21.66 1.92
CA GLY A 290 -17.20 21.83 3.35
C GLY A 290 -16.99 20.57 4.21
N VAL A 291 -17.28 19.38 3.66
CA VAL A 291 -17.03 18.11 4.34
C VAL A 291 -15.53 17.82 4.48
N ALA A 292 -14.72 18.15 3.49
CA ALA A 292 -13.26 18.02 3.56
C ALA A 292 -12.66 18.99 4.59
N ILE A 293 -13.19 20.22 4.70
CA ILE A 293 -12.79 21.16 5.76
C ILE A 293 -13.18 20.62 7.14
N GLY A 294 -14.42 20.11 7.29
CA GLY A 294 -14.88 19.52 8.54
C GLY A 294 -13.99 18.35 8.98
N PHE A 295 -13.62 17.49 8.03
CA PHE A 295 -12.64 16.43 8.25
C PHE A 295 -11.27 17.00 8.67
N GLY A 296 -10.74 18.00 7.97
CA GLY A 296 -9.47 18.63 8.34
C GLY A 296 -9.45 19.21 9.74
N LYS A 297 -10.54 19.89 10.15
CA LYS A 297 -10.69 20.41 11.51
C LYS A 297 -10.77 19.30 12.56
N LEU A 298 -11.47 18.21 12.26
CA LEU A 298 -11.52 17.03 13.14
C LEU A 298 -10.13 16.42 13.30
N MET A 299 -9.40 16.24 12.19
CA MET A 299 -8.05 15.71 12.21
C MET A 299 -7.10 16.61 12.99
N ALA A 300 -7.14 17.92 12.75
CA ALA A 300 -6.38 18.89 13.53
C ALA A 300 -6.70 18.81 15.03
N ALA A 301 -7.97 18.70 15.41
CA ALA A 301 -8.36 18.53 16.80
C ALA A 301 -7.84 17.23 17.43
N LEU A 302 -7.80 16.13 16.66
CA LEU A 302 -7.29 14.84 17.13
C LEU A 302 -5.77 14.81 17.26
N THR A 303 -5.05 15.50 16.36
CA THR A 303 -3.58 15.50 16.32
C THR A 303 -2.95 16.75 16.93
N GLY A 304 -3.72 17.59 17.63
CA GLY A 304 -3.22 18.85 18.20
C GLY A 304 -2.80 19.93 17.18
N GLY A 305 -3.22 19.80 15.93
CA GLY A 305 -2.91 20.74 14.85
C GLY A 305 -3.71 22.05 14.92
N ASN A 306 -3.24 23.08 14.21
CA ASN A 306 -3.91 24.37 14.14
C ASN A 306 -5.26 24.26 13.38
N PRO A 307 -6.40 24.67 13.98
CA PRO A 307 -7.68 24.72 13.27
C PRO A 307 -7.75 25.77 12.15
N GLU A 308 -6.88 26.79 12.19
CA GLU A 308 -6.68 27.72 11.07
C GLU A 308 -5.67 27.13 10.10
N MET A 309 -6.19 26.67 8.96
CA MET A 309 -5.42 25.98 7.92
C MET A 309 -5.11 26.94 6.78
N SER A 310 -3.85 26.95 6.34
CA SER A 310 -3.45 27.61 5.09
C SER A 310 -4.15 26.99 3.88
N PRO A 311 -4.27 27.69 2.74
CA PRO A 311 -4.87 27.14 1.52
C PRO A 311 -4.26 25.80 1.06
N VAL A 312 -2.94 25.64 1.23
CA VAL A 312 -2.22 24.40 0.92
C VAL A 312 -2.59 23.27 1.88
N GLN A 313 -2.76 23.57 3.18
CA GLN A 313 -3.24 22.57 4.14
C GLN A 313 -4.67 22.14 3.83
N ILE A 314 -5.54 23.09 3.47
CA ILE A 314 -6.92 22.79 3.05
C ILE A 314 -6.90 21.88 1.81
N ALA A 315 -6.05 22.16 0.82
CA ALA A 315 -5.85 21.32 -0.36
C ALA A 315 -5.41 19.89 0.01
N SER A 316 -4.46 19.75 0.92
CA SER A 316 -3.99 18.45 1.44
C SER A 316 -5.09 17.68 2.17
N PHE A 317 -6.00 18.37 2.87
CA PHE A 317 -7.16 17.72 3.49
C PHE A 317 -8.22 17.28 2.47
N HIS A 318 -8.35 17.97 1.33
CA HIS A 318 -9.15 17.46 0.21
C HIS A 318 -8.55 16.18 -0.37
N ALA A 319 -7.23 16.15 -0.58
CA ALA A 319 -6.55 14.94 -1.04
C ALA A 319 -6.78 13.78 -0.05
N SER A 320 -6.64 14.06 1.25
CA SER A 320 -6.87 13.07 2.32
C SER A 320 -8.32 12.59 2.35
N PHE A 321 -9.29 13.49 2.14
CA PHE A 321 -10.71 13.13 2.06
C PHE A 321 -11.03 12.29 0.81
N ALA A 322 -10.36 12.53 -0.32
CA ALA A 322 -10.47 11.68 -1.51
C ALA A 322 -10.05 10.22 -1.22
N LEU A 323 -9.08 10.01 -0.32
CA LEU A 323 -8.67 8.66 0.11
C LEU A 323 -9.77 7.96 0.94
N ILE A 324 -10.59 8.72 1.66
CA ILE A 324 -11.80 8.20 2.34
C ILE A 324 -12.84 7.79 1.31
N ILE A 325 -13.09 8.63 0.30
CA ILE A 325 -14.00 8.32 -0.80
C ILE A 325 -13.52 7.06 -1.53
N PHE A 326 -12.23 6.97 -1.83
CA PHE A 326 -11.61 5.78 -2.41
C PHE A 326 -11.87 4.54 -1.55
N MET A 327 -11.61 4.59 -0.24
CA MET A 327 -11.89 3.47 0.67
C MET A 327 -13.37 3.06 0.65
N ILE A 328 -14.30 4.02 0.77
CA ILE A 328 -15.74 3.75 0.70
C ILE A 328 -16.11 3.14 -0.65
N GLY A 329 -15.56 3.67 -1.74
CA GLY A 329 -15.73 3.18 -3.09
C GLY A 329 -15.29 1.72 -3.24
N ARG A 330 -14.21 1.30 -2.57
CA ARG A 330 -13.78 -0.11 -2.55
C ARG A 330 -14.75 -1.02 -1.80
N PHE A 331 -15.27 -0.59 -0.64
CA PHE A 331 -16.27 -1.37 0.10
C PHE A 331 -17.59 -1.49 -0.68
N VAL A 332 -18.06 -0.38 -1.27
CA VAL A 332 -19.24 -0.37 -2.13
C VAL A 332 -19.01 -1.24 -3.36
N GLY A 333 -17.87 -1.09 -4.04
CA GLY A 333 -17.49 -1.92 -5.18
C GLY A 333 -17.45 -3.41 -4.85
N THR A 334 -16.87 -3.77 -3.70
CA THR A 334 -16.87 -5.15 -3.18
C THR A 334 -18.28 -5.68 -2.99
N ALA A 335 -19.19 -4.88 -2.42
CA ALA A 335 -20.60 -5.26 -2.25
C ALA A 335 -21.31 -5.43 -3.61
N LEU A 336 -21.04 -4.54 -4.57
CA LEU A 336 -21.60 -4.62 -5.93
C LEU A 336 -21.13 -5.87 -6.68
N MET A 337 -19.90 -6.35 -6.45
CA MET A 337 -19.40 -7.59 -7.04
C MET A 337 -20.13 -8.85 -6.54
N ASN A 338 -20.96 -8.77 -5.50
CA ASN A 338 -21.86 -9.87 -5.14
C ASN A 338 -23.05 -10.00 -6.12
N LYS A 339 -23.36 -8.93 -6.87
CA LYS A 339 -24.52 -8.86 -7.78
C LYS A 339 -24.12 -8.78 -9.24
N TYR A 340 -22.99 -8.15 -9.55
CA TYR A 340 -22.52 -7.91 -10.91
C TYR A 340 -21.17 -8.57 -11.17
N ARG A 341 -20.87 -8.88 -12.44
CA ARG A 341 -19.58 -9.47 -12.83
C ARG A 341 -18.47 -8.44 -12.65
N SER A 342 -17.35 -8.85 -12.07
CA SER A 342 -16.23 -7.95 -11.73
C SER A 342 -15.64 -7.24 -12.95
N GLN A 343 -15.57 -7.91 -14.10
CA GLN A 343 -15.09 -7.32 -15.36
C GLN A 343 -16.00 -6.20 -15.89
N ASP A 344 -17.32 -6.33 -15.71
CA ASP A 344 -18.29 -5.36 -16.19
C ASP A 344 -18.25 -4.12 -15.28
N LEU A 345 -18.15 -4.34 -13.96
CA LEU A 345 -17.92 -3.26 -12.99
C LEU A 345 -16.60 -2.52 -13.26
N LEU A 346 -15.52 -3.24 -13.53
CA LEU A 346 -14.23 -2.64 -13.86
C LEU A 346 -14.33 -1.76 -15.13
N ALA A 347 -15.01 -2.24 -16.17
CA ALA A 347 -15.20 -1.46 -17.40
C ALA A 347 -16.03 -0.18 -17.16
N VAL A 348 -17.09 -0.28 -16.35
CA VAL A 348 -17.91 0.88 -15.98
C VAL A 348 -17.09 1.90 -15.19
N TYR A 349 -16.31 1.46 -14.20
CA TYR A 349 -15.46 2.34 -13.41
C TYR A 349 -14.36 2.98 -14.27
N ALA A 350 -13.71 2.23 -15.15
CA ALA A 350 -12.70 2.76 -16.06
C ALA A 350 -13.27 3.83 -17.00
N LEU A 351 -14.46 3.61 -17.56
CA LEU A 351 -15.14 4.59 -18.41
C LEU A 351 -15.52 5.84 -17.60
N ALA A 352 -16.06 5.66 -16.39
CA ALA A 352 -16.41 6.77 -15.50
C ALA A 352 -15.17 7.60 -15.16
N CYS A 353 -14.04 6.97 -14.78
CA CYS A 353 -12.79 7.67 -14.53
C CYS A 353 -12.30 8.44 -15.77
N ALA A 354 -12.38 7.86 -16.96
CA ALA A 354 -11.98 8.56 -18.20
C ALA A 354 -12.84 9.81 -18.46
N VAL A 355 -14.16 9.72 -18.25
CA VAL A 355 -15.08 10.86 -18.37
C VAL A 355 -14.77 11.92 -17.32
N LEU A 356 -14.57 11.53 -16.06
CA LEU A 356 -14.27 12.43 -14.96
C LEU A 356 -12.94 13.14 -15.14
N LEU A 357 -11.89 12.44 -15.59
CA LEU A 357 -10.63 13.05 -15.97
C LEU A 357 -10.83 14.07 -17.10
N GLY A 358 -11.64 13.74 -18.11
CA GLY A 358 -11.99 14.66 -19.18
C GLY A 358 -12.69 15.93 -18.67
N VAL A 359 -13.59 15.81 -17.70
CA VAL A 359 -14.23 16.95 -17.02
C VAL A 359 -13.20 17.77 -16.26
N GLY A 360 -12.30 17.13 -15.50
CA GLY A 360 -11.24 17.82 -14.75
C GLY A 360 -10.25 18.57 -15.65
N MET A 361 -10.07 18.14 -16.89
CA MET A 361 -9.19 18.84 -17.84
C MET A 361 -9.81 20.11 -18.42
N VAL A 362 -11.14 20.25 -18.43
CA VAL A 362 -11.84 21.34 -19.14
C VAL A 362 -12.66 22.26 -18.22
N THR A 363 -12.68 21.98 -16.92
CA THR A 363 -13.43 22.77 -15.92
C THR A 363 -12.50 23.45 -14.93
N GLU A 364 -13.04 24.40 -14.18
CA GLU A 364 -12.35 25.10 -13.08
C GLU A 364 -13.20 25.04 -11.80
N GLY A 365 -12.64 25.51 -10.69
CA GLY A 365 -13.29 25.55 -9.39
C GLY A 365 -13.57 24.17 -8.79
N LEU A 366 -14.59 24.10 -7.95
CA LEU A 366 -14.90 22.88 -7.21
C LEU A 366 -15.29 21.70 -8.14
N THR A 367 -15.82 21.96 -9.33
CA THR A 367 -16.17 20.90 -10.30
C THR A 367 -14.93 20.15 -10.79
N ALA A 368 -13.86 20.87 -11.11
CA ALA A 368 -12.58 20.28 -11.47
C ALA A 368 -12.04 19.39 -10.35
N VAL A 369 -12.01 19.91 -9.12
CA VAL A 369 -11.55 19.18 -7.94
C VAL A 369 -12.40 17.93 -7.70
N LEU A 370 -13.73 18.04 -7.70
CA LEU A 370 -14.63 16.92 -7.47
C LEU A 370 -14.50 15.82 -8.53
N SER A 371 -14.23 16.19 -9.78
CA SER A 371 -14.03 15.22 -10.86
C SER A 371 -12.78 14.37 -10.66
N ILE A 372 -11.73 14.92 -10.06
CA ILE A 372 -10.50 14.18 -9.74
C ILE A 372 -10.65 13.41 -8.42
N MET A 373 -11.47 13.91 -7.49
CA MET A 373 -11.70 13.26 -6.20
C MET A 373 -12.63 12.03 -6.27
N ALA A 374 -13.58 12.01 -7.21
CA ALA A 374 -14.60 10.98 -7.36
C ALA A 374 -14.06 9.75 -8.10
#